data_AF-A0A3P9PIP6-F1
#
_entry.id   AF-A0A3P9PIP6-F1
#
_cell.length_a   1.000
_cell.length_b   1.000
_cell.length_c   1.000
_cell.angle_alpha   90.00
_cell.angle_beta   90.00
_cell.angle_gamma   90.00
#
_symmetry.space_group_name_H-M   'P 1'
#
loop_
_entity.id
_entity.type
_entity.pdbx_description
1 polymer ?
#
loop_
_entity_poly.entity_id
_entity_poly.type
_entity_poly.pdbx_seq_one_letter_code
_entity_poly.pdbx_strand_id
1 'polypeptide(L)'
;FQNLRDHTLADQNCEAYLTGCSVFPSHETSSLPTAKNETDRRLERSEIKRRLTRKLSQRPTVAELQARKILRFHEYVESTHAEDYDRRADKPWTKLTPADKAAIRKELNEFKSTEMAVHEDSRIYTRYHRP
;
A
#
# COMPACT_ATOMS: atom_id res chain seq x y z
N PHE A 1 -28.04 -27.85 -17.32
CA PHE A 1 -29.03 -27.08 -16.54
C PHE A 1 -28.97 -27.52 -15.10
N GLN A 2 -28.26 -26.77 -14.25
CA GLN A 2 -28.70 -26.38 -12.92
C GLN A 2 -27.64 -25.43 -12.36
N ASN A 3 -28.04 -24.16 -12.32
CA ASN A 3 -27.41 -23.12 -11.52
C ASN A 3 -27.45 -23.53 -10.05
N LEU A 4 -26.44 -23.15 -9.27
CA LEU A 4 -26.68 -22.45 -8.02
C LEU A 4 -25.50 -21.50 -7.77
N ARG A 5 -25.79 -20.21 -7.93
CA ARG A 5 -25.11 -19.13 -7.22
C ARG A 5 -25.44 -19.32 -5.75
N ASP A 6 -24.48 -19.15 -4.86
CA ASP A 6 -24.79 -18.58 -3.56
C ASP A 6 -23.77 -17.51 -3.18
N HIS A 7 -24.36 -16.37 -2.85
CA HIS A 7 -23.79 -15.13 -2.38
C HIS A 7 -23.48 -15.27 -0.88
N THR A 8 -22.32 -14.73 -0.47
CA THR A 8 -22.09 -14.01 0.80
C THR A 8 -22.61 -14.60 2.12
N LEU A 9 -21.69 -15.13 2.93
CA LEU A 9 -21.62 -14.83 4.37
C LEU A 9 -20.19 -14.32 4.63
N ALA A 10 -19.96 -13.06 5.00
CA ALA A 10 -20.30 -12.47 6.29
C ALA A 10 -19.58 -13.16 7.46
N ASP A 11 -18.24 -13.04 7.53
CA ASP A 11 -17.53 -13.11 8.81
C ASP A 11 -17.68 -11.76 9.52
N GLN A 12 -18.90 -11.49 9.95
CA GLN A 12 -19.21 -10.62 11.08
C GLN A 12 -19.40 -11.53 12.29
N ASN A 13 -18.36 -11.69 13.10
CA ASN A 13 -18.46 -11.88 14.54
C ASN A 13 -17.06 -12.04 15.15
N CYS A 14 -16.57 -10.97 15.78
CA CYS A 14 -16.54 -10.87 17.23
C CYS A 14 -15.65 -9.70 17.63
N GLU A 15 -16.32 -8.58 17.92
CA GLU A 15 -15.85 -7.63 18.92
C GLU A 15 -15.56 -8.33 20.26
N ALA A 16 -14.79 -7.63 21.08
CA ALA A 16 -14.37 -7.95 22.44
C ALA A 16 -13.27 -9.02 22.49
N TYR A 17 -12.05 -8.59 22.82
CA TYR A 17 -11.40 -8.93 24.09
C TYR A 17 -10.13 -8.07 24.23
N LEU A 18 -10.25 -7.07 25.12
CA LEU A 18 -9.30 -6.64 26.15
C LEU A 18 -7.92 -6.13 25.71
N THR A 19 -7.70 -4.81 25.81
CA THR A 19 -7.09 -4.14 26.98
C THR A 19 -5.58 -4.41 27.08
N GLY A 20 -4.81 -3.48 26.51
CA GLY A 20 -3.35 -3.46 26.62
C GLY A 20 -2.81 -2.06 26.37
N CYS A 21 -3.35 -1.05 27.07
CA CYS A 21 -2.71 0.25 27.20
C CYS A 21 -1.36 0.05 27.92
N SER A 22 -0.27 -0.09 27.18
CA SER A 22 1.07 0.13 27.73
C SER A 22 1.27 1.63 27.88
N VAL A 23 1.24 2.07 29.13
CA VAL A 23 1.59 3.41 29.61
C VAL A 23 2.92 3.85 28.98
N PHE A 24 2.90 4.95 28.23
CA PHE A 24 4.10 5.61 27.72
C PHE A 24 4.82 6.37 28.85
N PRO A 25 6.14 6.24 29.02
CA PRO A 25 6.91 7.03 29.98
C PRO A 25 6.93 8.52 29.60
N SER A 26 6.63 9.37 30.59
CA SER A 26 6.68 10.83 30.49
C SER A 26 8.11 11.32 30.23
N HIS A 27 8.40 11.69 28.98
CA HIS A 27 9.48 12.64 28.68
C HIS A 27 8.89 13.88 28.02
N GLU A 28 9.23 15.01 28.64
CA GLU A 28 8.86 16.38 28.33
C GLU A 28 8.92 16.67 26.82
N THR A 29 7.76 16.93 26.23
CA THR A 29 7.62 17.23 24.81
C THR A 29 8.07 18.67 24.54
N SER A 30 9.28 18.82 24.02
CA SER A 30 9.62 19.92 23.13
C SER A 30 8.66 19.88 21.93
N SER A 31 7.72 20.83 21.91
CA SER A 31 6.79 21.20 20.83
C SER A 31 6.40 20.10 19.83
N LEU A 32 5.35 19.34 20.19
CA LEU A 32 4.53 18.60 19.22
C LEU A 32 3.95 19.60 18.19
N PRO A 33 3.92 19.26 16.88
CA PRO A 33 3.18 20.06 15.92
C PRO A 33 1.72 20.06 16.37
N THR A 34 1.15 21.25 16.56
CA THR A 34 -0.23 21.45 16.99
C THR A 34 -1.15 20.53 16.18
N ALA A 35 -1.94 19.72 16.88
CA ALA A 35 -2.96 18.91 16.26
C ALA A 35 -3.87 19.83 15.45
N LYS A 36 -3.69 19.89 14.13
CA LYS A 36 -4.54 20.66 13.22
C LYS A 36 -5.98 20.28 13.53
N ASN A 37 -6.84 21.28 13.78
CA ASN A 37 -8.23 21.06 14.14
C ASN A 37 -8.89 20.16 13.07
N GLU A 38 -9.83 19.28 13.43
CA GLU A 38 -10.49 18.38 12.47
C GLU A 38 -11.18 19.19 11.35
N THR A 39 -11.62 20.41 11.67
CA THR A 39 -12.08 21.40 10.70
C THR A 39 -11.00 21.79 9.70
N ASP A 40 -9.76 22.04 10.13
CA ASP A 40 -8.66 22.45 9.26
C ASP A 40 -8.26 21.30 8.34
N ARG A 41 -8.24 20.06 8.86
CA ARG A 41 -7.98 18.87 8.05
C ARG A 41 -9.08 18.64 7.01
N ARG A 42 -10.34 18.89 7.36
CA ARG A 42 -11.48 18.79 6.44
C ARG A 42 -11.44 19.88 5.37
N LEU A 43 -11.04 21.09 5.71
CA LEU A 43 -10.84 22.19 4.77
C LEU A 43 -9.68 21.88 3.82
N GLU A 44 -8.55 21.41 4.33
CA GLU A 44 -7.38 20.99 3.55
C GLU A 44 -7.76 19.88 2.55
N ARG A 45 -8.49 18.85 3.00
CA ARG A 45 -9.00 17.79 2.11
C ARG A 45 -9.94 18.33 1.04
N SER A 46 -10.85 19.23 1.39
CA SER A 46 -11.81 19.82 0.44
C SER A 46 -11.12 20.67 -0.60
N GLU A 47 -10.10 21.44 -0.20
CA GLU A 47 -9.29 22.23 -1.10
C GLU A 47 -8.44 21.36 -2.03
N ILE A 48 -7.82 20.29 -1.51
CA ILE A 48 -7.10 19.30 -2.33
C ILE A 48 -8.05 18.70 -3.37
N LYS A 49 -9.25 18.28 -2.96
CA LYS A 49 -10.27 17.71 -3.86
C LYS A 49 -10.66 18.70 -4.95
N ARG A 50 -10.96 19.95 -4.59
CA ARG A 50 -11.28 21.04 -5.54
C ARG A 50 -10.16 21.26 -6.54
N ARG A 51 -8.91 21.38 -6.06
CA ARG A 51 -7.72 21.57 -6.90
C ARG A 51 -7.50 20.40 -7.84
N LEU A 52 -7.70 19.17 -7.36
CA LEU A 52 -7.57 17.96 -8.15
C LEU A 52 -8.61 17.92 -9.27
N THR A 53 -9.89 18.13 -8.96
CA THR A 53 -10.97 18.13 -9.97
C THR A 53 -10.68 19.12 -11.09
N ARG A 54 -10.25 20.35 -10.77
CA ARG A 54 -9.87 21.36 -11.77
C ARG A 54 -8.68 20.92 -12.62
N LYS A 55 -7.65 20.31 -12.01
CA LYS A 55 -6.49 19.80 -12.74
C LYS A 55 -6.84 18.63 -13.66
N LEU A 56 -7.76 17.76 -13.25
CA LEU A 56 -8.19 16.63 -14.06
C LEU A 56 -9.06 17.06 -15.23
N SER A 57 -9.94 18.06 -15.05
CA SER A 57 -10.78 18.57 -16.14
C SER A 57 -10.00 19.37 -17.20
N GLN A 58 -8.86 19.94 -16.82
CA GLN A 58 -7.98 20.73 -17.70
C GLN A 58 -6.70 19.98 -18.06
N ARG A 59 -6.73 18.65 -18.02
CA ARG A 59 -5.55 17.85 -18.37
C ARG A 59 -5.28 18.00 -19.88
N PRO A 60 -4.07 18.43 -20.28
CA PRO A 60 -3.75 18.62 -21.69
C PRO A 60 -3.83 17.30 -22.44
N THR A 61 -4.29 17.36 -23.69
CA THR A 61 -4.37 16.19 -24.56
C THR A 61 -2.98 15.71 -24.97
N VAL A 62 -2.87 14.46 -25.42
CA VAL A 62 -1.59 13.92 -25.94
C VAL A 62 -1.09 14.75 -27.12
N ALA A 63 -1.99 15.19 -28.00
CA ALA A 63 -1.68 16.07 -29.13
C ALA A 63 -1.10 17.42 -28.68
N GLU A 64 -1.64 18.05 -27.64
CA GLU A 64 -1.09 19.28 -27.06
C GLU A 64 0.30 19.07 -26.45
N LEU A 65 0.52 17.95 -25.77
CA LEU A 65 1.82 17.61 -25.19
C LEU A 65 2.87 17.34 -26.27
N GLN A 66 2.48 16.76 -27.41
CA GLN A 66 3.33 16.59 -28.60
C GLN A 66 3.62 17.93 -29.28
N ALA A 67 2.60 18.78 -29.48
CA ALA A 67 2.73 20.10 -30.08
C ALA A 67 3.69 21.01 -29.27
N ARG A 68 3.63 20.89 -27.93
CA ARG A 68 4.54 21.58 -27.00
C ARG A 68 5.90 20.92 -26.85
N LYS A 69 6.16 19.82 -27.57
CA LYS A 69 7.40 19.00 -27.51
C LYS A 69 7.73 18.48 -26.10
N ILE A 70 6.71 18.28 -25.25
CA ILE A 70 6.85 17.71 -23.89
C ILE A 70 6.90 16.18 -23.94
N LEU A 71 6.05 15.57 -24.77
CA LEU A 71 6.09 14.13 -25.05
C LEU A 71 6.59 13.90 -26.47
N ARG A 72 7.62 13.06 -26.61
CA ARG A 72 8.17 12.63 -27.90
C ARG A 72 8.31 11.11 -27.88
N PHE A 73 7.51 10.43 -28.69
CA PHE A 73 7.64 9.00 -28.93
C PHE A 73 8.42 8.81 -30.22
N HIS A 74 9.38 7.87 -30.21
CA HIS A 74 10.04 7.48 -31.44
C HIS A 74 9.10 6.53 -32.19
N GLU A 75 8.96 6.74 -33.50
CA GLU A 75 8.13 5.88 -34.35
C GLU A 75 8.79 4.51 -34.56
N TYR A 76 10.11 4.49 -34.55
CA TYR A 76 10.90 3.28 -34.72
C TYR A 76 11.21 2.63 -33.37
N VAL A 77 10.97 1.32 -33.31
CA VAL A 77 11.33 0.46 -32.18
C VAL A 77 12.21 -0.67 -32.71
N GLU A 78 13.45 -0.73 -32.24
CA GLU A 78 14.34 -1.86 -32.51
C GLU A 78 13.85 -3.10 -31.76
N SER A 79 13.81 -4.23 -32.46
CA SER A 79 13.47 -5.53 -31.87
C SER A 79 14.59 -6.52 -32.11
N THR A 80 15.02 -7.19 -31.04
CA THR A 80 16.01 -8.24 -31.06
C THR A 80 15.37 -9.54 -30.57
N HIS A 81 15.91 -10.67 -31.02
CA HIS A 81 15.42 -11.97 -30.59
C HIS A 81 15.82 -12.20 -29.13
N ALA A 82 14.83 -12.60 -28.31
CA ALA A 82 15.12 -13.06 -26.97
C ALA A 82 15.75 -14.47 -27.03
N GLU A 83 16.62 -14.76 -26.08
CA GLU A 83 17.18 -16.10 -25.91
C GLU A 83 16.08 -17.16 -25.78
N ASP A 84 16.23 -18.27 -26.50
CA ASP A 84 15.30 -19.41 -26.48
C ASP A 84 15.81 -20.49 -25.52
N TYR A 85 15.48 -20.29 -24.24
CA TYR A 85 15.77 -21.24 -23.17
C TYR A 85 14.57 -21.40 -22.24
N ASP A 86 14.53 -22.52 -21.51
CA ASP A 86 13.46 -22.79 -20.56
C ASP A 86 13.57 -21.86 -19.33
N ARG A 87 12.61 -20.94 -19.20
CA ARG A 87 12.48 -20.01 -18.07
C ARG A 87 11.54 -20.52 -16.98
N ARG A 88 11.11 -21.79 -17.03
CA ARG A 88 10.22 -22.37 -16.03
C ARG A 88 10.96 -22.51 -14.70
N ALA A 89 10.27 -22.12 -13.64
CA ALA A 89 10.73 -22.29 -12.26
C ALA A 89 9.57 -22.81 -11.42
N ASP A 90 9.90 -23.61 -10.41
CA ASP A 90 8.94 -24.04 -9.42
C ASP A 90 8.38 -22.85 -8.64
N LYS A 91 7.12 -22.97 -8.23
CA LYS A 91 6.38 -21.93 -7.51
C LYS A 91 6.08 -22.39 -6.08
N PRO A 92 7.08 -22.45 -5.19
CA PRO A 92 6.91 -23.04 -3.85
C PRO A 92 5.82 -22.35 -3.02
N TRP A 93 5.58 -21.05 -3.24
CA TRP A 93 4.51 -20.30 -2.59
C TRP A 93 3.10 -20.85 -2.84
N THR A 94 2.90 -21.64 -3.91
CA THR A 94 1.60 -22.29 -4.21
C THR A 94 1.31 -23.49 -3.31
N LYS A 95 2.33 -24.06 -2.68
CA LYS A 95 2.23 -25.28 -1.85
C LYS A 95 2.14 -24.98 -0.35
N LEU A 96 2.08 -23.70 0.05
CA LEU A 96 2.08 -23.29 1.45
C LEU A 96 0.76 -23.60 2.15
N THR A 97 0.83 -24.36 3.25
CA THR A 97 -0.33 -24.63 4.11
C THR A 97 -0.71 -23.40 4.95
N PRO A 98 -1.92 -23.34 5.53
CA PRO A 98 -2.28 -22.28 6.48
C PRO A 98 -1.32 -22.18 7.67
N ALA A 99 -0.81 -23.31 8.16
CA ALA A 99 0.16 -23.37 9.24
C ALA A 99 1.51 -22.76 8.82
N ASP A 100 2.02 -23.11 7.64
CA ASP A 100 3.27 -22.52 7.10
C ASP A 100 3.14 -21.00 6.96
N LYS A 101 2.00 -20.54 6.44
CA LYS A 101 1.74 -19.11 6.32
C LYS A 101 1.71 -18.42 7.69
N ALA A 102 1.19 -19.07 8.73
CA ALA A 102 1.18 -18.51 10.08
C ALA A 102 2.59 -18.43 10.65
N ALA A 103 3.39 -19.50 10.51
CA ALA A 103 4.79 -19.51 10.91
C ALA A 103 5.60 -18.40 10.21
N ILE A 104 5.46 -18.28 8.89
CA ILE A 104 6.14 -17.24 8.09
C ILE A 104 5.72 -15.83 8.53
N ARG A 105 4.43 -15.59 8.83
CA ARG A 105 3.98 -14.29 9.32
C ARG A 105 4.62 -13.93 10.67
N LYS A 106 4.71 -14.91 11.59
CA LYS A 106 5.35 -14.73 12.89
C LYS A 106 6.83 -14.39 12.73
N GLU A 107 7.55 -15.20 11.97
CA GLU A 107 8.98 -15.01 11.69
C GLU A 107 9.26 -13.64 11.05
N LEU A 108 8.48 -13.24 10.05
CA LEU A 108 8.63 -11.94 9.41
C LEU A 108 8.34 -10.77 10.34
N ASN A 109 7.39 -10.91 11.27
CA ASN A 109 7.10 -9.85 12.23
C ASN A 109 8.23 -9.68 13.26
N GLU A 110 8.80 -10.78 13.72
CA GLU A 110 9.95 -10.80 14.62
C GLU A 110 11.17 -10.17 13.94
N PHE A 111 11.53 -10.63 12.74
CA PHE A 111 12.62 -10.02 11.96
C PHE A 111 12.43 -8.51 11.77
N LYS A 112 11.21 -8.06 11.44
CA LYS A 112 10.92 -6.64 11.19
C LYS A 112 11.00 -5.77 12.43
N SER A 113 10.75 -6.33 13.61
CA SER A 113 10.76 -5.56 14.86
C SER A 113 12.14 -5.53 15.52
N THR A 114 12.96 -6.58 15.35
CA THR A 114 14.23 -6.73 16.08
C THR A 114 15.48 -6.55 15.21
N GLU A 115 15.48 -7.06 13.98
CA GLU A 115 16.69 -7.18 13.15
C GLU A 115 16.70 -6.21 11.97
N MET A 116 15.54 -5.93 11.39
CA MET A 116 15.43 -5.09 10.20
C MET A 116 15.68 -3.62 10.55
N ALA A 117 16.83 -3.10 10.13
CA ALA A 117 17.15 -1.68 10.29
C ALA A 117 16.20 -0.80 9.47
N VAL A 118 15.44 0.07 10.15
CA VAL A 118 14.55 1.05 9.53
C VAL A 118 14.82 2.41 10.16
N HIS A 119 14.92 3.44 9.32
CA HIS A 119 15.04 4.83 9.78
C HIS A 119 13.88 5.20 10.72
N GLU A 120 14.16 5.96 11.77
CA GLU A 120 13.19 6.26 12.84
C GLU A 120 11.88 6.86 12.29
N ASP A 121 11.98 7.89 11.44
CA ASP A 121 10.83 8.54 10.79
C ASP A 121 10.04 7.61 9.84
N SER A 122 10.66 6.52 9.38
CA SER A 122 10.06 5.60 8.41
C SER A 122 9.50 4.34 9.05
N ARG A 123 9.67 4.15 10.37
CA ARG A 123 9.16 2.97 11.09
C ARG A 123 7.64 2.78 10.93
N ILE A 124 6.90 3.87 10.75
CA ILE A 124 5.45 3.84 10.50
C ILE A 124 5.06 3.12 9.19
N TYR A 125 6.00 2.96 8.26
CA TYR A 125 5.77 2.30 6.98
C TYR A 125 6.17 0.81 7.00
N THR A 126 6.72 0.31 8.10
CA THR A 126 7.03 -1.11 8.26
C THR A 126 5.76 -1.95 8.18
N ARG A 127 5.64 -2.76 7.13
CA ARG A 127 4.46 -3.60 6.89
C ARG A 127 4.51 -4.86 7.75
N TYR A 128 3.80 -4.85 8.88
CA TYR A 128 3.59 -6.04 9.71
C TYR A 128 2.46 -6.93 9.17
N HIS A 129 2.54 -8.22 9.49
CA HIS A 129 1.54 -9.24 9.17
C HIS A 129 0.63 -9.52 10.37
N ARG A 130 -0.60 -9.99 10.11
CA ARG A 130 -1.48 -10.44 11.20
C ARG A 130 -0.90 -11.74 11.79
N PRO A 131 -0.97 -11.97 13.11
CA PRO A 131 -0.65 -13.26 13.71
C PRO A 131 -1.43 -14.40 13.02
#